data_AF-A0A974ZR11-F1
#
_entry.id   AF-A0A974ZR11-F1
#
_cell.length_a   1.000
_cell.length_b   1.000
_cell.length_c   1.000
_cell.angle_alpha   90.00
_cell.angle_beta   90.00
_cell.angle_gamma   90.00
#
_symmetry.space_group_name_H-M   'P 1'
#
loop_
_entity.id
_entity.type
_entity.pdbx_description
1 polymer ?
#
loop_
_entity_poly.entity_id
_entity_poly.type
_entity_poly.pdbx_seq_one_letter_code
_entity_poly.pdbx_strand_id
1 'polypeptide(L)'
;MLIPALWLSTLAIPAGAVEPTAPERLDEVAKRGAQVMPFDLEKTSHIFTATPTGGVQRVVAKDANDSEQIRHIRAHLSEIAARFAQGDFSGPQAIHGADMPGLAVLKSRAAEIRFRYRELPDGAQIHYSADDPALVGAIHHYFSAQLHDHGRHAMEGHGRHHAE
;
A
#
# COMPACT_ATOMS: atom_id res chain seq x y z
N MET A 1 15.87 19.26 -62.91
CA MET A 1 14.51 18.95 -62.43
C MET A 1 14.39 17.45 -62.25
N LEU A 2 14.18 16.96 -61.03
CA LEU A 2 13.34 15.80 -60.65
C LEU A 2 13.50 15.55 -59.13
N ILE A 3 12.36 15.51 -58.44
CA ILE A 3 12.12 15.54 -56.98
C ILE A 3 12.05 14.09 -56.45
N PRO A 4 12.45 13.79 -55.20
CA PRO A 4 12.68 12.41 -54.72
C PRO A 4 11.39 11.67 -54.31
N ALA A 5 11.42 10.34 -54.43
CA ALA A 5 10.35 9.45 -53.97
C ALA A 5 10.47 9.18 -52.46
N LEU A 6 9.48 9.66 -51.72
CA LEU A 6 9.31 9.49 -50.28
C LEU A 6 8.61 8.13 -50.01
N TRP A 7 9.30 7.21 -49.36
CA TRP A 7 8.70 5.96 -48.87
C TRP A 7 8.07 6.21 -47.49
N LEU A 8 6.74 6.18 -47.43
CA LEU A 8 5.99 6.30 -46.18
C LEU A 8 5.90 4.90 -45.53
N SER A 9 6.76 4.62 -44.54
CA SER A 9 6.61 3.44 -43.68
C SER A 9 5.58 3.74 -42.60
N THR A 10 4.46 3.02 -42.61
CA THR A 10 3.45 3.05 -41.55
C THR A 10 3.99 2.35 -40.30
N LEU A 11 4.28 3.14 -39.27
CA LEU A 11 4.62 2.63 -37.95
C LEU A 11 3.33 2.19 -37.25
N ALA A 12 3.16 0.88 -37.04
CA ALA A 12 2.08 0.36 -36.20
C ALA A 12 2.37 0.73 -34.74
N ILE A 13 1.48 1.51 -34.12
CA ILE A 13 1.55 1.87 -32.71
C ILE A 13 1.12 0.63 -31.90
N PRO A 14 1.97 0.06 -31.03
CA PRO A 14 1.53 -1.00 -30.13
C PRO A 14 0.49 -0.44 -29.15
N ALA A 15 -0.64 -1.14 -29.02
CA ALA A 15 -1.67 -0.86 -28.05
C ALA A 15 -1.05 -0.86 -26.64
N GLY A 16 -1.04 0.32 -26.00
CA GLY A 16 -0.66 0.44 -24.61
C GLY A 16 -1.62 -0.39 -23.74
N ALA A 17 -1.06 -1.09 -22.76
CA ALA A 17 -1.84 -1.74 -21.72
C ALA A 17 -2.82 -0.72 -21.12
N VAL A 18 -4.12 -0.98 -21.28
CA VAL A 18 -5.16 -0.14 -20.71
C VAL A 18 -5.08 -0.31 -19.21
N GLU A 19 -4.71 0.75 -18.49
CA GLU A 19 -4.79 0.74 -17.03
C GLU A 19 -6.26 0.53 -16.62
N PRO A 20 -6.55 -0.37 -15.67
CA PRO A 20 -7.92 -0.62 -15.22
C PRO A 20 -8.52 0.66 -14.62
N THR A 21 -9.83 0.84 -14.80
CA THR A 21 -10.54 1.98 -14.21
C THR A 21 -10.59 1.85 -12.69
N ALA A 22 -10.80 2.96 -11.96
CA ALA A 22 -10.82 2.95 -10.49
C ALA A 22 -11.79 1.92 -9.87
N PRO A 23 -13.02 1.70 -10.37
CA PRO A 23 -13.91 0.65 -9.86
C PRO A 23 -13.38 -0.76 -10.10
N GLU A 24 -12.85 -1.03 -11.31
CA GLU A 24 -12.28 -2.35 -11.65
C GLU A 24 -11.03 -2.65 -10.82
N ARG A 25 -10.20 -1.64 -10.56
CA ARG A 25 -9.02 -1.74 -9.71
C ARG A 25 -9.41 -2.06 -8.26
N LEU A 26 -10.48 -1.46 -7.74
CA LEU A 26 -11.00 -1.76 -6.39
C LEU A 26 -11.51 -3.20 -6.28
N ASP A 27 -12.27 -3.67 -7.26
CA ASP A 27 -12.79 -5.04 -7.27
C ASP A 27 -11.66 -6.08 -7.38
N GLU A 28 -10.63 -5.80 -8.18
CA GLU A 28 -9.45 -6.64 -8.32
C GLU A 28 -8.63 -6.69 -7.02
N VAL A 29 -8.42 -5.54 -6.38
CA VAL A 29 -7.75 -5.43 -5.07
C VAL A 29 -8.56 -6.15 -3.99
N ALA A 30 -9.89 -6.02 -3.97
CA ALA A 30 -10.74 -6.73 -3.01
C ALA A 30 -10.67 -8.25 -3.23
N LYS A 31 -10.71 -8.71 -4.48
CA LYS A 31 -10.63 -10.13 -4.83
C LYS A 31 -9.29 -10.76 -4.45
N ARG A 32 -8.17 -10.09 -4.75
CA ARG A 32 -6.83 -10.54 -4.36
C ARG A 32 -6.60 -10.39 -2.86
N GLY A 33 -7.12 -9.30 -2.30
CA GLY A 33 -7.10 -8.97 -0.89
C GLY A 33 -7.76 -10.03 -0.02
N ALA A 34 -8.88 -10.62 -0.45
CA ALA A 34 -9.56 -11.66 0.31
C ALA A 34 -8.71 -12.92 0.59
N GLN A 35 -7.66 -13.17 -0.21
CA GLN A 35 -6.71 -14.26 0.02
C GLN A 35 -5.55 -13.88 0.95
N VAL A 36 -5.36 -12.59 1.21
CA VAL A 36 -4.19 -12.03 1.91
C VAL A 36 -4.58 -11.31 3.21
N MET A 37 -5.76 -10.70 3.25
CA MET A 37 -6.36 -9.94 4.35
C MET A 37 -7.51 -10.77 4.93
N PRO A 38 -7.33 -11.39 6.10
CA PRO A 38 -8.32 -12.29 6.68
C PRO A 38 -9.44 -11.54 7.42
N PHE A 39 -9.87 -10.36 6.93
CA PHE A 39 -10.92 -9.53 7.52
C PHE A 39 -11.76 -8.86 6.42
N ASP A 40 -12.95 -8.42 6.78
CA ASP A 40 -13.92 -7.85 5.85
C ASP A 40 -13.59 -6.37 5.58
N LEU A 41 -13.27 -6.04 4.33
CA LEU A 41 -12.92 -4.67 3.91
C LEU A 41 -14.08 -3.68 4.08
N GLU A 42 -15.34 -4.14 4.03
CA GLU A 42 -16.49 -3.27 4.26
C GLU A 42 -16.67 -2.94 5.74
N LYS A 43 -16.18 -3.81 6.64
CA LYS A 43 -16.25 -3.62 8.09
C LYS A 43 -15.02 -2.96 8.69
N THR A 44 -14.01 -2.69 7.88
CA THR A 44 -12.72 -2.17 8.33
C THR A 44 -12.33 -0.89 7.60
N SER A 45 -11.36 -0.18 8.17
CA SER A 45 -10.79 1.01 7.57
C SER A 45 -9.27 0.94 7.63
N HIS A 46 -8.65 1.05 6.46
CA HIS A 46 -7.21 1.26 6.32
C HIS A 46 -6.89 2.75 6.45
N ILE A 47 -5.92 3.07 7.29
CA ILE A 47 -5.52 4.44 7.55
C ILE A 47 -4.02 4.53 7.35
N PHE A 48 -3.59 5.37 6.42
CA PHE A 48 -2.18 5.62 6.15
C PHE A 48 -1.86 7.07 6.50
N THR A 49 -0.89 7.28 7.38
CA THR A 49 -0.45 8.61 7.81
C THR A 49 1.04 8.75 7.55
N ALA A 50 1.42 9.63 6.63
CA ALA A 50 2.81 10.03 6.48
C ALA A 50 3.29 10.80 7.72
N THR A 51 4.52 10.57 8.15
CA THR A 51 5.19 11.32 9.23
C THR A 51 6.53 11.86 8.74
N PRO A 52 7.14 12.85 9.42
CA PRO A 52 8.44 13.39 9.02
C PRO A 52 9.57 12.34 8.96
N THR A 53 9.45 11.24 9.69
CA THR A 53 10.46 10.18 9.79
C THR A 53 10.01 8.86 9.17
N GLY A 54 8.90 8.82 8.44
CA GLY A 54 8.33 7.61 7.84
C GLY A 54 6.81 7.66 7.75
N GLY A 55 6.13 6.73 8.41
CA GLY A 55 4.66 6.67 8.38
C GLY A 55 4.04 5.68 9.36
N VAL A 56 2.74 5.83 9.61
CA VAL A 56 1.92 4.90 10.38
C VAL A 56 0.84 4.31 9.49
N GLN A 57 0.84 2.98 9.38
CA GLN A 57 -0.28 2.21 8.85
C GLN A 57 -1.15 1.77 10.03
N ARG A 58 -2.44 2.01 9.96
CA ARG A 58 -3.41 1.55 10.94
C ARG A 58 -4.54 0.84 10.22
N VAL A 59 -5.05 -0.21 10.84
CA VAL A 59 -6.28 -0.88 10.41
C VAL A 59 -7.18 -1.00 11.61
N VAL A 60 -8.43 -0.58 11.48
CA VAL A 60 -9.42 -0.59 12.56
C VAL A 60 -10.74 -1.17 12.07
N ALA A 61 -11.47 -1.82 12.98
CA ALA A 61 -12.87 -2.17 12.77
C ALA A 61 -13.75 -0.91 12.86
N LYS A 62 -14.77 -0.83 12.01
CA LYS A 62 -15.77 0.27 12.05
C LYS A 62 -16.70 0.14 13.26
N ASP A 63 -16.93 -1.08 13.74
CA ASP A 63 -17.59 -1.36 15.02
C ASP A 63 -16.53 -1.81 16.04
N ALA A 64 -16.36 -1.03 17.10
CA ALA A 64 -15.39 -1.31 18.17
C ALA A 64 -15.74 -2.58 18.98
N ASN A 65 -16.94 -3.13 18.82
CA ASN A 65 -17.35 -4.39 19.45
C ASN A 65 -17.22 -5.60 18.53
N ASP A 66 -16.82 -5.43 17.26
CA ASP A 66 -16.59 -6.53 16.33
C ASP A 66 -15.27 -7.24 16.65
N SER A 67 -15.31 -8.05 17.71
CA SER A 67 -14.16 -8.80 18.23
C SER A 67 -13.54 -9.76 17.20
N GLU A 68 -14.33 -10.22 16.22
CA GLU A 68 -13.84 -11.07 15.14
C GLU A 68 -12.91 -10.28 14.22
N GLN A 69 -13.37 -9.13 13.72
CA GLN A 69 -12.57 -8.24 12.86
C GLN A 69 -11.33 -7.75 13.60
N ILE A 70 -11.46 -7.32 14.86
CA ILE A 70 -10.33 -6.85 15.67
C ILE A 70 -9.25 -7.94 15.81
N ARG A 71 -9.65 -9.19 16.08
CA ARG A 71 -8.71 -10.31 16.18
C ARG A 71 -7.99 -10.56 14.86
N HIS A 72 -8.72 -10.54 13.74
CA HIS A 72 -8.14 -10.75 12.41
C HIS A 72 -7.17 -9.63 12.00
N ILE A 73 -7.54 -8.38 12.28
CA ILE A 73 -6.68 -7.21 12.06
C ILE A 73 -5.38 -7.36 12.85
N ARG A 74 -5.47 -7.65 14.15
CA ARG A 74 -4.28 -7.76 15.03
C ARG A 74 -3.34 -8.87 14.56
N ALA A 75 -3.89 -10.04 14.24
CA ALA A 75 -3.12 -11.17 13.72
C ALA A 75 -2.42 -10.80 12.40
N HIS A 76 -3.16 -10.22 11.46
CA HIS A 76 -2.62 -9.83 10.16
C HIS A 76 -1.52 -8.77 10.28
N LEU A 77 -1.73 -7.71 11.05
CA LEU A 77 -0.73 -6.63 11.18
C LEU A 77 0.54 -7.10 11.91
N SER A 78 0.41 -8.01 12.87
CA SER A 78 1.57 -8.61 13.53
C SER A 78 2.39 -9.45 12.54
N GLU A 79 1.71 -10.24 11.71
CA GLU A 79 2.35 -11.08 10.70
C GLU A 79 3.09 -10.24 9.65
N ILE A 80 2.42 -9.25 9.04
CA ILE A 80 3.06 -8.44 7.99
C ILE A 80 4.20 -7.58 8.55
N ALA A 81 4.12 -7.11 9.80
CA ALA A 81 5.23 -6.39 10.43
C ALA A 81 6.48 -7.28 10.54
N ALA A 82 6.31 -8.55 10.93
CA ALA A 82 7.41 -9.51 11.01
C ALA A 82 8.00 -9.85 9.62
N ARG A 83 7.15 -9.92 8.59
CA ARG A 83 7.58 -10.18 7.21
C ARG A 83 8.29 -8.97 6.60
N PHE A 84 7.78 -7.76 6.80
CA PHE A 84 8.41 -6.52 6.33
C PHE A 84 9.77 -6.30 6.95
N ALA A 85 9.96 -6.63 8.23
CA ALA A 85 11.28 -6.59 8.88
C ALA A 85 12.32 -7.52 8.22
N GLN A 86 11.87 -8.52 7.44
CA GLN A 86 12.70 -9.44 6.67
C GLN A 86 12.77 -9.08 5.17
N GLY A 87 12.18 -7.95 4.76
CA GLY A 87 12.07 -7.55 3.36
C GLY A 87 11.05 -8.33 2.54
N ASP A 88 10.20 -9.14 3.18
CA ASP A 88 9.15 -9.89 2.51
C ASP A 88 7.88 -9.04 2.38
N PHE A 89 7.73 -8.40 1.22
CA PHE A 89 6.53 -7.68 0.81
C PHE A 89 5.71 -8.44 -0.25
N SER A 90 5.81 -9.77 -0.29
CA SER A 90 5.07 -10.56 -1.31
C SER A 90 3.55 -10.45 -1.18
N GLY A 91 3.02 -10.22 0.03
CA GLY A 91 1.58 -9.95 0.24
C GLY A 91 1.10 -8.69 -0.51
N PRO A 92 1.65 -7.50 -0.19
CA PRO A 92 1.35 -6.28 -0.95
C PRO A 92 1.62 -6.44 -2.45
N GLN A 93 2.74 -7.05 -2.84
CA GLN A 93 3.05 -7.27 -4.25
C GLN A 93 2.01 -8.13 -4.98
N ALA A 94 1.48 -9.16 -4.32
CA ALA A 94 0.46 -10.03 -4.91
C ALA A 94 -0.87 -9.31 -5.14
N ILE A 95 -1.21 -8.33 -4.30
CA ILE A 95 -2.43 -7.54 -4.43
C ILE A 95 -2.23 -6.42 -5.48
N HIS A 96 -1.12 -5.68 -5.37
CA HIS A 96 -0.93 -4.39 -6.02
C HIS A 96 0.01 -4.40 -7.22
N GLY A 97 0.73 -5.50 -7.44
CA GLY A 97 1.76 -5.62 -8.47
C GLY A 97 3.16 -5.22 -8.00
N ALA A 98 4.17 -5.62 -8.78
CA ALA A 98 5.58 -5.34 -8.47
C ALA A 98 5.98 -3.88 -8.69
N ASP A 99 5.24 -3.17 -9.54
CA ASP A 99 5.52 -1.79 -9.93
C ASP A 99 4.90 -0.75 -8.99
N MET A 100 4.33 -1.18 -7.86
CA MET A 100 3.77 -0.29 -6.84
C MET A 100 4.84 0.73 -6.38
N PRO A 101 4.56 2.04 -6.46
CA PRO A 101 5.51 3.07 -6.04
C PRO A 101 6.06 2.83 -4.64
N GLY A 102 7.39 2.95 -4.48
CA GLY A 102 8.09 2.72 -3.21
C GLY A 102 8.40 1.24 -2.89
N LEU A 103 7.61 0.27 -3.40
CA LEU A 103 7.72 -1.14 -3.02
C LEU A 103 9.12 -1.73 -3.26
N ALA A 104 9.73 -1.47 -4.42
CA ALA A 104 11.06 -1.99 -4.75
C ALA A 104 12.16 -1.48 -3.80
N VAL A 105 12.05 -0.23 -3.36
CA VAL A 105 12.98 0.39 -2.40
C VAL A 105 12.77 -0.21 -1.00
N LEU A 106 11.52 -0.32 -0.55
CA LEU A 106 11.18 -0.91 0.74
C LEU A 106 11.67 -2.36 0.85
N LYS A 107 11.52 -3.15 -0.21
CA LYS A 107 12.01 -4.54 -0.27
C LYS A 107 13.53 -4.62 -0.18
N SER A 108 14.25 -3.82 -0.98
CA SER A 108 15.72 -3.91 -1.07
C SER A 108 16.44 -3.33 0.15
N ARG A 109 15.80 -2.40 0.87
CA ARG A 109 16.38 -1.69 2.01
C ARG A 109 15.63 -1.91 3.33
N ALA A 110 14.90 -3.01 3.44
CA ALA A 110 14.08 -3.31 4.61
C ALA A 110 14.86 -3.32 5.94
N ALA A 111 16.13 -3.76 5.91
CA ALA A 111 17.01 -3.79 7.08
C ALA A 111 17.31 -2.38 7.66
N GLU A 112 17.09 -1.32 6.89
CA GLU A 112 17.28 0.08 7.29
C GLU A 112 15.99 0.73 7.79
N ILE A 113 14.87 -0.01 7.79
CA ILE A 113 13.55 0.46 8.21
C ILE A 113 13.16 -0.25 9.51
N ARG A 114 12.76 0.52 10.50
CA ARG A 114 12.20 0.00 11.75
C ARG A 114 10.69 -0.13 11.62
N PHE A 115 10.19 -1.34 11.71
CA PHE A 115 8.76 -1.66 11.75
C PHE A 115 8.34 -1.96 13.19
N ARG A 116 7.45 -1.16 13.76
CA ARG A 116 6.94 -1.35 15.14
C ARG A 116 5.44 -1.59 15.13
N TYR A 117 5.05 -2.82 15.40
CA TYR A 117 3.66 -3.22 15.61
C TYR A 117 3.13 -2.75 16.98
N ARG A 118 1.85 -2.37 17.04
CA ARG A 118 1.12 -2.09 18.29
C ARG A 118 -0.37 -2.41 18.13
N GLU A 119 -0.94 -3.09 19.12
CA GLU A 119 -2.40 -3.27 19.23
C GLU A 119 -3.13 -1.96 19.60
N LEU A 120 -4.34 -1.80 19.08
CA LEU A 120 -5.29 -0.75 19.43
C LEU A 120 -6.59 -1.39 19.94
N PRO A 121 -7.40 -0.69 20.76
CA PRO A 121 -8.68 -1.22 21.23
C PRO A 121 -9.57 -1.77 20.11
N ASP A 122 -9.60 -1.08 18.96
CA ASP A 122 -10.41 -1.34 17.77
C ASP A 122 -9.62 -1.93 16.59
N GLY A 123 -8.36 -2.33 16.78
CA GLY A 123 -7.53 -2.86 15.70
C GLY A 123 -6.04 -2.93 16.02
N ALA A 124 -5.21 -2.48 15.09
CA ALA A 124 -3.75 -2.42 15.26
C ALA A 124 -3.10 -1.38 14.34
N GLN A 125 -1.81 -1.12 14.58
CA GLN A 125 -0.98 -0.27 13.72
C GLN A 125 0.45 -0.80 13.58
N ILE A 126 1.12 -0.34 12.52
CA ILE A 126 2.54 -0.52 12.27
C ILE A 126 3.15 0.87 12.03
N HIS A 127 4.15 1.22 12.82
CA HIS A 127 4.95 2.42 12.61
C HIS A 127 6.22 2.05 11.82
N TYR A 128 6.39 2.67 10.66
CA TYR A 128 7.54 2.59 9.77
C TYR A 128 8.42 3.82 10.05
N SER A 129 9.69 3.61 10.40
CA SER A 129 10.62 4.73 10.58
C SER A 129 11.99 4.45 9.97
N ALA A 130 12.57 5.45 9.35
CA ALA A 130 13.89 5.40 8.74
C ALA A 130 14.61 6.73 8.95
N ASP A 131 15.95 6.69 8.96
CA ASP A 131 16.78 7.88 9.14
C ASP A 131 17.20 8.49 7.79
N ASP A 132 17.20 7.68 6.71
CA ASP A 132 17.46 8.14 5.35
C ASP A 132 16.21 8.80 4.73
N PRO A 133 16.28 10.08 4.32
CA PRO A 133 15.19 10.77 3.64
C PRO A 133 14.66 10.06 2.39
N ALA A 134 15.51 9.32 1.65
CA ALA A 134 15.08 8.54 0.50
C ALA A 134 14.16 7.37 0.90
N LEU A 135 14.43 6.72 2.04
CA LEU A 135 13.54 5.68 2.59
C LEU A 135 12.24 6.28 3.09
N VAL A 136 12.29 7.45 3.74
CA VAL A 136 11.08 8.18 4.13
C VAL A 136 10.21 8.49 2.90
N GLY A 137 10.81 9.00 1.83
CA GLY A 137 10.11 9.23 0.57
C GLY A 137 9.51 7.95 -0.03
N ALA A 138 10.22 6.82 0.02
CA ALA A 138 9.70 5.53 -0.44
C ALA A 138 8.50 5.04 0.40
N ILE A 139 8.52 5.25 1.71
CA ILE A 139 7.37 4.96 2.60
C ILE A 139 6.16 5.81 2.19
N HIS A 140 6.36 7.09 1.91
CA HIS A 140 5.28 8.00 1.49
C HIS A 140 4.69 7.59 0.15
N HIS A 141 5.53 7.26 -0.84
CA HIS A 141 5.06 6.76 -2.14
C HIS A 141 4.26 5.46 -2.00
N TYR A 142 4.72 4.54 -1.16
CA TYR A 142 4.02 3.29 -0.87
C TYR A 142 2.66 3.54 -0.22
N PHE A 143 2.57 4.47 0.74
CA PHE A 143 1.32 4.82 1.41
C PHE A 143 0.32 5.48 0.45
N SER A 144 0.78 6.41 -0.39
CA SER A 144 -0.07 7.05 -1.40
C SER A 144 -0.60 6.05 -2.42
N ALA A 145 0.21 5.09 -2.85
CA ALA A 145 -0.21 4.02 -3.74
C ALA A 145 -1.29 3.12 -3.09
N GLN A 146 -1.11 2.78 -1.82
CA GLN A 146 -2.12 2.03 -1.05
C GLN A 146 -3.44 2.81 -0.95
N LEU A 147 -3.40 4.12 -0.67
CA LEU A 147 -4.60 4.96 -0.61
C LEU A 147 -5.35 4.97 -1.96
N HIS A 148 -4.62 5.06 -3.06
CA HIS A 148 -5.21 5.02 -4.41
C HIS A 148 -5.87 3.66 -4.70
N ASP A 149 -5.20 2.56 -4.34
CA ASP A 149 -5.63 1.21 -4.69
C ASP A 149 -6.79 0.69 -3.85
N HIS A 150 -6.84 1.06 -2.56
CA HIS A 150 -7.91 0.64 -1.64
C HIS A 150 -9.12 1.59 -1.68
N GLY A 151 -9.00 2.76 -2.31
CA GLY A 151 -10.07 3.73 -2.52
C GLY A 151 -10.93 3.96 -1.27
N ARG A 152 -12.23 3.67 -1.34
CA ARG A 152 -13.16 3.94 -0.23
C ARG A 152 -12.88 3.17 1.08
N HIS A 153 -12.05 2.12 1.04
CA HIS A 153 -11.65 1.35 2.24
C HIS A 153 -10.41 1.92 2.91
N ALA A 154 -9.73 2.88 2.26
CA ALA A 154 -8.57 3.55 2.81
C ALA A 154 -8.78 5.06 2.93
N MET A 155 -8.17 5.65 3.95
CA MET A 155 -8.18 7.10 4.14
C MET A 155 -6.83 7.60 4.64
N GLU A 156 -6.49 8.81 4.25
CA GLU A 156 -5.35 9.50 4.82
C GLU A 156 -5.65 9.84 6.28
N GLY A 157 -4.79 9.42 7.20
CA GLY A 157 -4.96 9.79 8.60
C GLY A 157 -4.40 11.18 8.82
N HIS A 158 -5.20 12.09 9.38
CA HIS A 158 -4.71 13.40 9.79
C HIS A 158 -3.82 13.25 11.02
N GLY A 159 -2.52 13.52 10.86
CA GLY A 159 -1.57 13.56 11.95
C GLY A 159 -1.98 14.61 12.98
N ARG A 160 -2.69 14.20 14.04
CA ARG A 160 -2.74 15.01 15.25
C ARG A 160 -1.35 14.95 15.87
N HIS A 161 -0.60 16.03 15.72
CA HIS A 161 0.57 16.33 16.53
C HIS A 161 0.14 16.36 18.00
N HIS A 162 0.13 15.22 18.67
CA HIS A 162 0.18 15.18 20.12
C HIS A 162 1.65 15.08 20.51
N ALA A 163 2.25 16.26 20.66
CA ALA A 163 3.40 16.44 21.52
C ALA A 163 2.88 16.37 22.97
N GLU A 164 3.36 15.39 23.72
CA GLU A 164 3.49 15.46 25.19
C GLU A 164 4.96 15.19 25.53
#